data_AF-G4MN91-F1
#
_entry.id   AF-G4MN91-F1
#
_cell.length_a   1.000
_cell.length_b   1.000
_cell.length_c   1.000
_cell.angle_alpha   90.00
_cell.angle_beta   90.00
_cell.angle_gamma   90.00
#
_symmetry.space_group_name_H-M   'P 1'
#
loop_
_entity.id
_entity.type
_entity.pdbx_description
1 polymer ?
#
loop_
_entity_poly.entity_id
_entity_poly.type
_entity_poly.pdbx_seq_one_letter_code
_entity_poly.pdbx_strand_id
1 'polypeptide(L)'
;MLNIYNTAAPLKKSTSLFQNKIRKRRKTIFRKLEELRLCGARIYIVIEQNNKYFTYDSEKTESWPPSSKMLEKNYPLPKEYGPVTASLSQSGMAK
;
A
#
# COMPACT_ATOMS: atom_id res chain seq x y z
N MET A 1 37.15 28.31 -36.15
CA MET A 1 36.74 26.97 -35.68
C MET A 1 36.57 27.05 -34.17
N LEU A 2 35.35 27.29 -33.65
CA LEU A 2 35.08 27.30 -32.21
C LEU A 2 34.14 26.13 -31.86
N ASN A 3 34.59 25.34 -30.90
CA ASN A 3 34.05 24.04 -30.51
C ASN A 3 32.75 24.23 -29.72
N ILE A 4 31.64 23.68 -30.24
CA ILE A 4 30.31 23.80 -29.63
C ILE A 4 30.16 22.73 -28.55
N TYR A 5 29.82 23.19 -27.35
CA TYR A 5 29.61 22.45 -26.12
C TYR A 5 28.78 21.17 -26.29
N ASN A 6 29.37 20.02 -25.96
CA ASN A 6 28.64 18.78 -25.73
C ASN A 6 28.03 18.81 -24.33
N THR A 7 26.86 19.43 -24.19
CA THR A 7 26.10 19.47 -22.93
C THR A 7 25.28 18.19 -22.81
N ALA A 8 25.90 17.11 -22.34
CA ALA A 8 25.18 15.89 -21.99
C ALA A 8 24.26 16.17 -20.78
N ALA A 9 22.98 16.39 -21.05
CA ALA A 9 21.96 16.47 -20.01
C ALA A 9 21.85 15.13 -19.25
N PRO A 10 21.83 15.12 -17.90
CA PRO A 10 21.70 13.89 -17.14
C PRO A 10 20.30 13.29 -17.36
N LEU A 11 20.27 12.05 -17.84
CA LEU A 11 19.07 11.28 -18.17
C LEU A 11 18.18 11.08 -16.93
N LYS A 12 17.03 11.77 -16.88
CA LYS A 12 15.89 11.56 -15.96
C LYS A 12 15.18 10.20 -16.19
N LYS A 13 15.92 9.08 -16.21
CA LYS A 13 15.35 7.74 -16.46
C LYS A 13 15.03 6.94 -15.18
N SER A 14 15.63 7.29 -14.03
CA SER A 14 15.47 6.52 -12.77
C SER A 14 14.12 6.71 -12.08
N THR A 15 13.54 7.91 -12.16
CA THR A 15 12.26 8.23 -11.53
C THR A 15 11.10 7.47 -12.16
N SER A 16 11.05 7.30 -13.48
CA SER A 16 9.96 6.59 -14.16
C SER A 16 9.90 5.10 -13.79
N LEU A 17 11.05 4.45 -13.65
CA LEU A 17 11.15 3.04 -13.23
C LEU A 17 10.68 2.85 -11.78
N PHE A 18 11.08 3.74 -10.88
CA PHE A 18 10.65 3.72 -9.48
C PHE A 18 9.13 3.93 -9.36
N GLN A 19 8.56 4.91 -10.07
CA GLN A 19 7.12 5.15 -10.09
C GLN A 19 6.35 3.96 -10.67
N ASN A 20 6.89 3.31 -11.71
CA ASN A 20 6.30 2.08 -12.26
C ASN A 20 6.33 0.92 -11.26
N LYS A 21 7.41 0.75 -10.49
CA LYS A 21 7.53 -0.28 -9.45
C LYS A 21 6.49 -0.05 -8.35
N ILE A 22 6.33 1.18 -7.89
CA ILE A 22 5.32 1.58 -6.92
C ILE A 22 3.91 1.27 -7.42
N ARG A 23 3.58 1.69 -8.65
CA ARG A 23 2.27 1.45 -9.25
C ARG A 23 1.94 -0.04 -9.33
N LYS A 24 2.92 -0.87 -9.72
CA LYS A 24 2.78 -2.34 -9.75
C LYS A 24 2.53 -2.93 -8.36
N ARG A 25 3.23 -2.45 -7.33
CA ARG A 25 3.02 -2.90 -5.94
C ARG A 25 1.63 -2.55 -5.44
N ARG A 26 1.16 -1.31 -5.65
CA ARG A 26 -0.20 -0.90 -5.28
C ARG A 26 -1.26 -1.74 -5.99
N LYS A 27 -1.12 -1.98 -7.30
CA LYS A 27 -2.01 -2.88 -8.04
C LYS A 27 -2.03 -4.30 -7.46
N THR A 28 -0.87 -4.80 -7.03
CA THR A 28 -0.75 -6.12 -6.40
C THR A 28 -1.46 -6.16 -5.06
N ILE A 29 -1.31 -5.11 -4.22
CA ILE A 29 -2.04 -4.99 -2.95
C ILE A 29 -3.54 -5.03 -3.22
N PHE A 30 -4.07 -4.18 -4.10
CA PHE A 30 -5.51 -4.15 -4.39
C PHE A 30 -6.04 -5.49 -4.91
N ARG A 31 -5.27 -6.22 -5.74
CA ARG A 31 -5.64 -7.58 -6.12
C ARG A 31 -5.74 -8.53 -4.92
N LYS A 32 -4.79 -8.46 -3.99
CA LYS A 32 -4.83 -9.28 -2.77
C LYS A 32 -5.99 -8.90 -1.83
N LEU A 33 -6.37 -7.63 -1.77
CA LEU A 33 -7.56 -7.22 -1.04
C LEU A 33 -8.82 -7.79 -1.68
N GLU A 34 -8.91 -7.81 -3.00
CA GLU A 34 -10.04 -8.43 -3.70
C GLU A 34 -10.12 -9.94 -3.43
N GLU A 35 -8.98 -10.64 -3.45
CA GLU A 35 -8.92 -12.06 -3.07
C GLU A 35 -9.43 -12.27 -1.64
N LEU A 36 -9.03 -11.44 -0.67
CA LEU A 36 -9.51 -11.52 0.71
C LEU A 36 -11.00 -11.19 0.84
N ARG A 37 -11.48 -10.20 0.07
CA ARG A 37 -12.91 -9.86 -0.01
C ARG A 37 -13.73 -11.07 -0.47
N LEU A 38 -13.26 -11.81 -1.48
CA LEU A 38 -13.93 -13.02 -1.95
C LEU A 38 -13.98 -14.12 -0.89
N CYS A 39 -13.06 -14.12 0.08
CA CYS A 39 -13.11 -14.97 1.27
C CYS A 39 -14.04 -14.46 2.38
N GLY A 40 -14.84 -13.42 2.12
CA GLY A 40 -15.81 -12.86 3.06
C GLY A 40 -15.27 -11.75 3.97
N ALA A 41 -14.06 -11.24 3.72
CA ALA A 41 -13.50 -10.14 4.50
C ALA A 41 -14.08 -8.78 4.06
N ARG A 42 -14.47 -7.94 5.03
CA ARG A 42 -14.74 -6.52 4.82
C ARG A 42 -13.42 -5.76 4.99
N ILE A 43 -13.05 -4.95 4.00
CA ILE A 43 -11.74 -4.31 3.93
C ILE A 43 -11.89 -2.84 3.54
N TYR A 44 -11.24 -1.98 4.30
CA TYR A 44 -11.02 -0.58 3.96
C TYR A 44 -9.56 -0.27 4.17
N ILE A 45 -8.89 0.28 3.15
CA ILE A 45 -7.52 0.78 3.29
C ILE A 45 -7.36 2.17 2.69
N VAL A 46 -6.46 2.93 3.30
CA VAL A 46 -6.00 4.23 2.79
C VAL A 46 -4.49 4.15 2.62
N ILE A 47 -4.00 4.54 1.44
CA ILE A 47 -2.58 4.68 1.16
C ILE A 47 -2.33 6.14 0.81
N GLU A 48 -1.55 6.83 1.63
CA GLU A 48 -0.98 8.12 1.27
C GLU A 48 0.38 7.90 0.60
N GLN A 49 0.57 8.47 -0.60
CA GLN A 49 1.82 8.40 -1.33
C GLN A 49 1.99 9.59 -2.27
N ASN A 50 3.12 10.30 -2.15
CA ASN A 50 3.43 11.48 -2.96
C ASN A 50 2.28 12.51 -2.94
N ASN A 51 1.76 12.81 -1.74
CA ASN A 51 0.64 13.73 -1.49
C ASN A 51 -0.65 13.34 -2.22
N LYS A 52 -0.80 12.07 -2.59
CA LYS A 52 -2.01 11.51 -3.18
C LYS A 52 -2.53 10.38 -2.32
N TYR A 53 -3.83 10.34 -2.15
CA TYR A 53 -4.52 9.26 -1.47
C TYR A 53 -5.02 8.23 -2.48
N PHE A 54 -4.84 6.97 -2.15
CA PHE A 54 -5.43 5.85 -2.86
C PHE A 54 -6.22 5.04 -1.85
N THR A 55 -7.51 4.88 -2.09
CA THR A 55 -8.39 4.12 -1.22
C THR A 55 -8.89 2.86 -1.92
N TYR A 56 -9.10 1.81 -1.14
CA TYR A 56 -9.90 0.65 -1.53
C TYR A 56 -10.95 0.46 -0.44
N ASP A 57 -12.20 0.32 -0.87
CA ASP A 57 -13.33 0.11 0.00
C ASP A 57 -14.16 -1.05 -0.55
N SER A 58 -14.25 -2.13 0.22
CA SER A 58 -15.07 -3.28 -0.15
C SER A 58 -16.57 -3.00 0.00
N GLU A 59 -16.99 -2.07 0.85
CA GLU A 59 -18.40 -1.90 1.16
C GLU A 59 -18.81 -0.45 1.36
N LYS A 60 -19.80 -0.01 0.58
CA LYS A 60 -20.35 1.35 0.68
C LYS A 60 -21.53 1.39 1.64
N THR A 61 -21.34 0.96 2.88
CA THR A 61 -22.37 0.99 3.93
C THR A 61 -22.02 2.03 5.00
N GLU A 62 -23.00 2.67 5.61
CA GLU A 62 -22.77 3.70 6.64
C GLU A 62 -22.02 3.17 7.88
N SER A 63 -22.13 1.88 8.19
CA SER A 63 -21.44 1.24 9.32
C SER A 63 -20.02 0.76 9.00
N TRP A 64 -19.50 1.04 7.79
CA TRP A 64 -18.19 0.63 7.32
C TRP A 64 -17.43 1.79 6.65
N PRO A 65 -16.12 1.93 6.88
CA PRO A 65 -15.33 1.23 7.90
C PRO A 65 -15.73 1.61 9.34
N PRO A 66 -15.49 0.75 10.33
CA PRO A 66 -15.70 1.10 11.72
C PRO A 66 -14.76 2.25 12.12
N SER A 67 -15.28 3.18 12.94
CA SER A 67 -14.44 4.22 13.55
C SER A 67 -13.49 3.62 14.59
N SER A 68 -12.39 4.32 14.90
CA SER A 68 -11.46 3.87 15.96
C SER A 68 -12.16 3.64 17.30
N LYS A 69 -13.11 4.51 17.66
CA LYS A 69 -13.93 4.37 18.87
C LYS A 69 -14.80 3.12 18.86
N MET A 70 -15.26 2.66 17.69
CA MET A 70 -16.01 1.41 17.57
C MET A 70 -15.08 0.20 17.72
N LEU A 71 -13.87 0.28 17.17
CA LEU A 71 -12.87 -0.77 17.27
C LEU A 71 -12.43 -1.02 18.72
N GLU A 72 -12.22 0.04 19.50
CA GLU A 72 -11.83 -0.02 20.93
C GLU A 72 -12.89 -0.68 21.83
N LYS A 73 -14.17 -0.57 21.44
CA LYS A 73 -15.29 -1.16 22.19
C LYS A 73 -15.58 -2.60 21.80
N ASN A 74 -15.00 -3.08 20.72
CA ASN A 74 -15.27 -4.40 20.18
C ASN A 74 -14.42 -5.46 20.90
N TYR A 75 -15.05 -6.57 21.25
CA TYR A 75 -14.39 -7.74 21.81
C TYR A 75 -14.52 -8.92 20.84
N PRO A 76 -13.42 -9.64 20.54
CA PRO A 76 -12.05 -9.39 21.01
C PRO A 76 -11.44 -8.12 20.42
N LEU A 77 -10.46 -7.54 21.14
CA LEU A 77 -9.74 -6.37 20.65
C LEU A 77 -9.05 -6.68 19.31
N PRO A 78 -9.03 -5.74 18.35
CA PRO A 78 -8.35 -5.93 17.08
C PRO A 78 -6.86 -6.25 17.25
N LYS A 79 -6.35 -7.16 16.42
CA LYS A 79 -4.91 -7.41 16.32
C LYS A 79 -4.29 -6.35 15.42
N GLU A 80 -3.32 -5.61 15.95
CA GLU A 80 -2.61 -4.58 15.20
C GLU A 80 -1.41 -5.17 14.45
N TYR A 81 -1.26 -4.78 13.18
CA TYR A 81 -0.11 -5.14 12.35
C TYR A 81 0.55 -3.86 11.81
N GLY A 82 1.76 -3.58 12.26
CA GLY A 82 2.60 -2.47 11.81
C GLY A 82 4.00 -2.91 11.36
N PRO A 83 4.89 -1.95 11.03
CA PRO A 83 6.25 -2.25 10.54
C PRO A 83 7.07 -3.17 11.46
N VAL A 84 6.87 -3.07 12.78
CA VAL A 84 7.56 -3.89 13.79
C VAL A 84 7.04 -5.34 13.84
N THR A 85 5.75 -5.54 13.58
CA THR A 85 5.15 -6.89 13.57
C THR A 85 5.29 -7.58 12.21
N ALA A 86 5.47 -6.82 11.13
CA ALA A 86 5.60 -7.36 9.78
C ALA A 86 6.95 -8.08 9.54
N SER A 87 7.99 -7.75 10.31
CA SER A 87 9.30 -8.41 10.25
C SER A 87 9.35 -9.73 11.02
N LEU A 88 8.51 -9.90 12.07
CA LEU A 88 8.47 -11.10 12.90
C LEU A 88 7.80 -12.31 12.21
N SER A 89 7.01 -12.10 11.14
CA SER A 89 6.42 -13.20 10.39
C SER A 89 7.37 -13.86 9.38
N GLN A 90 8.54 -13.26 9.12
CA GLN A 90 9.53 -13.79 8.17
C GLN A 90 10.56 -14.72 8.83
N SER A 91 10.67 -14.76 10.16
CA SER A 91 11.63 -15.61 10.87
C SER A 91 11.12 -17.03 11.18
N GLY A 92 9.93 -17.41 10.67
CA GLY A 92 9.22 -18.62 11.07
C GLY A 92 9.13 -19.75 10.04
N MET A 93 10.03 -19.84 9.05
CA MET A 93 10.10 -21.01 8.15
C MET A 93 11.54 -21.35 7.79
N ALA A 94 12.26 -21.93 8.74
CA ALA A 94 13.36 -22.84 8.49
C ALA A 94 13.13 -24.09 9.36
N LYS A 95 12.59 -25.13 8.73
CA LYS A 95 12.74 -26.53 9.13
C LYS A 95 12.89 -27.35 7.86
#